data_AF-A0A9D6KXG8-F1
#
_entry.id   AF-A0A9D6KXG8-F1
#
_cell.length_a   1.000
_cell.length_b   1.000
_cell.length_c   1.000
_cell.angle_alpha   90.00
_cell.angle_beta   90.00
_cell.angle_gamma   90.00
#
_symmetry.space_group_name_H-M   'P 1'
#
loop_
_entity.id
_entity.type
_entity.pdbx_description
1 polymer ?
#
loop_
_entity_poly.entity_id
_entity_poly.type
_entity_poly.pdbx_seq_one_letter_code
_entity_poly.pdbx_strand_id
1 'polypeptide(L)'
;MYIDSHVNLHHHAFANDREAVISRARDAGVQRMVTICDKIENFAEVIAIAEAHDDIYASVGAHPHYAKDHLELTAARLTELGSHAKVVGVGETGVDQHYMFSPVGDQVRVFRAHAEAARALDKTLIIHTREADEAMAQLLEEEAGKGGLRILMHCYTSGPERSARIRRVERVGRGGVQRPARRQFPSPLPNDCERRLMATLRVTLLGCGSSGGVPRATGDWGACDPHETKNRRSRCGLLLQQWSGGTETPKEATTVLIDTSPDLRLQLAAAKPAHIDAVILSHDHADQTNGFDDIRAYFIKQRRTIPVWMDEATAATFMRRFEYAFESKGGYPAIARRADRIAPLVPICIEGPGGVIELLPLHQDHGFSHSLGFRVGGFAYSNDLVGMPEASFTALVGLHLWIVDALRETPHPTHAHLERSLSWIDRLKPRHAVLTNMHIDLDYQALKARLPASVEPGYDGWTADVSV
;
A
#
# COMPACT_ATOMS: atom_id res chain seq x y z
N MET A 1 2.31 -5.07 23.40
CA MET A 1 1.87 -3.70 23.69
C MET A 1 1.93 -2.94 22.38
N TYR A 2 0.78 -2.63 21.78
CA TYR A 2 0.72 -1.76 20.60
C TYR A 2 0.55 -0.31 21.04
N ILE A 3 1.30 0.59 20.39
CA ILE A 3 1.17 2.04 20.57
C ILE A 3 0.92 2.59 19.18
N ASP A 4 -0.22 3.26 19.01
CA ASP A 4 -0.45 4.04 17.81
C ASP A 4 0.23 5.40 17.99
N SER A 5 1.33 5.62 17.25
CA SER A 5 2.15 6.82 17.40
C SER A 5 1.59 8.02 16.64
N HIS A 6 0.51 7.86 15.87
CA HIS A 6 0.02 8.93 14.99
C HIS A 6 -1.47 8.79 14.66
N VAL A 7 -2.35 9.42 15.45
CA VAL A 7 -3.79 9.50 15.19
C VAL A 7 -4.29 10.94 15.16
N ASN A 8 -5.34 11.22 14.40
CA ASN A 8 -5.98 12.55 14.34
C ASN A 8 -7.37 12.50 15.00
N LEU A 9 -7.44 12.22 16.30
CA LEU A 9 -8.72 11.97 17.00
C LEU A 9 -9.63 13.23 17.08
N HIS A 10 -9.05 14.42 16.97
CA HIS A 10 -9.77 15.69 16.91
C HIS A 10 -10.42 15.94 15.55
N HIS A 11 -10.09 15.16 14.51
CA HIS A 11 -10.65 15.35 13.18
C HIS A 11 -12.18 15.25 13.18
N HIS A 12 -12.85 16.17 12.47
CA HIS A 12 -14.31 16.31 12.45
C HIS A 12 -15.04 15.03 12.04
N ALA A 13 -14.41 14.17 11.23
CA ALA A 13 -14.97 12.87 10.84
C ALA A 13 -15.31 11.98 12.04
N PHE A 14 -14.60 12.13 13.17
CA PHE A 14 -14.83 11.37 14.39
C PHE A 14 -15.71 12.11 15.40
N ALA A 15 -16.20 13.32 15.10
CA ALA A 15 -16.91 14.15 16.08
C ALA A 15 -18.15 13.44 16.69
N ASN A 16 -18.81 12.56 15.93
CA ASN A 16 -20.02 11.87 16.36
C ASN A 16 -19.76 10.51 17.02
N ASP A 17 -18.58 9.91 16.82
CA ASP A 17 -18.30 8.53 17.25
C ASP A 17 -16.89 8.32 17.85
N ARG A 18 -16.16 9.40 18.20
CA ARG A 18 -14.79 9.36 18.72
C ARG A 18 -14.58 8.33 19.83
N GLU A 19 -15.45 8.33 20.83
CA GLU A 19 -15.36 7.40 21.96
C GLU A 19 -15.53 5.95 21.53
N ALA A 20 -16.39 5.70 20.54
CA ALA A 20 -16.54 4.37 19.95
C ALA A 20 -15.31 3.97 19.14
N VAL A 21 -14.68 4.90 18.41
CA VAL A 21 -13.41 4.66 17.69
C VAL A 21 -12.29 4.29 18.67
N ILE A 22 -12.14 5.07 19.75
CA ILE A 22 -11.14 4.82 20.81
C ILE A 22 -11.39 3.46 21.48
N SER A 23 -12.64 3.12 21.78
CA SER A 23 -12.99 1.80 22.34
C SER A 23 -12.60 0.67 21.41
N ARG A 24 -12.92 0.77 20.11
CA ARG A 24 -12.55 -0.25 19.12
C ARG A 24 -11.03 -0.42 19.02
N ALA A 25 -10.26 0.67 19.09
CA ALA A 25 -8.80 0.61 19.09
C ALA A 25 -8.27 -0.15 20.32
N ARG A 26 -8.83 0.11 21.51
CA ARG A 26 -8.48 -0.60 22.74
C ARG A 26 -8.83 -2.09 22.66
N ASP A 27 -10.02 -2.41 22.15
CA ASP A 27 -10.48 -3.80 21.96
C ASP A 27 -9.58 -4.57 20.98
N ALA A 28 -9.00 -3.88 19.99
CA ALA A 28 -8.01 -4.42 19.07
C ALA A 28 -6.59 -4.54 19.66
N GLY A 29 -6.38 -4.15 20.94
CA GLY A 29 -5.11 -4.27 21.63
C GLY A 29 -4.18 -3.05 21.52
N VAL A 30 -4.64 -1.92 20.99
CA VAL A 30 -3.92 -0.63 21.04
C VAL A 30 -3.98 -0.10 22.46
N GLN A 31 -2.85 -0.11 23.15
CA GLN A 31 -2.77 0.20 24.57
C GLN A 31 -2.43 1.67 24.86
N ARG A 32 -1.89 2.40 23.88
CA ARG A 32 -1.62 3.84 23.95
C ARG A 32 -1.77 4.47 22.58
N MET A 33 -2.16 5.74 22.55
CA MET A 33 -2.30 6.52 21.32
C MET A 33 -1.62 7.89 21.48
N VAL A 34 -1.05 8.42 20.41
CA VAL A 34 -0.58 9.81 20.35
C VAL A 34 -1.44 10.56 19.34
N THR A 35 -2.31 11.44 19.83
CA THR A 35 -3.12 12.31 18.99
C THR A 35 -2.30 13.51 18.53
N ILE A 36 -2.33 13.78 17.23
CA ILE A 36 -1.39 14.68 16.58
C ILE A 36 -2.04 16.04 16.37
N CYS A 37 -1.32 17.09 16.73
CA CYS A 37 -1.71 18.46 16.43
C CYS A 37 -1.23 18.82 15.02
N ASP A 38 -2.17 18.85 14.08
CA ASP A 38 -1.95 19.19 12.67
C ASP A 38 -1.98 20.70 12.40
N LYS A 39 -2.73 21.45 13.21
CA LYS A 39 -2.78 22.92 13.22
C LYS A 39 -2.67 23.42 14.65
N ILE A 40 -1.94 24.50 14.85
CA ILE A 40 -1.68 25.02 16.20
C ILE A 40 -2.97 25.50 16.89
N GLU A 41 -3.96 25.95 16.13
CA GLU A 41 -5.28 26.35 16.62
C GLU A 41 -6.06 25.18 17.19
N ASN A 42 -5.82 23.97 16.69
CA ASN A 42 -6.48 22.75 17.15
C ASN A 42 -5.89 22.24 18.47
N PHE A 43 -4.78 22.82 18.97
CA PHE A 43 -4.09 22.29 20.14
C PHE A 43 -4.99 22.16 21.37
N ALA A 44 -5.91 23.11 21.58
CA ALA A 44 -6.86 23.05 22.70
C ALA A 44 -7.77 21.82 22.64
N GLU A 45 -8.26 21.47 21.44
CA GLU A 45 -9.10 20.28 21.24
C GLU A 45 -8.28 18.98 21.37
N VAL A 46 -7.07 18.97 20.80
CA VAL A 46 -6.14 17.84 20.86
C VAL A 46 -5.77 17.53 22.31
N ILE A 47 -5.44 18.56 23.10
CA ILE A 47 -5.05 18.35 24.49
C ILE A 47 -6.23 17.91 25.36
N ALA A 48 -7.43 18.42 25.12
CA ALA A 48 -8.63 18.01 25.84
C ALA A 48 -8.95 16.52 25.64
N ILE A 49 -8.72 15.99 24.43
CA ILE A 49 -8.85 14.55 24.16
C ILE A 49 -7.81 13.76 24.95
N ALA A 50 -6.55 14.19 24.96
CA ALA A 50 -5.49 13.49 25.69
C ALA A 50 -5.67 13.56 27.23
N GLU A 51 -6.27 14.61 27.76
CA GLU A 51 -6.61 14.73 29.18
C GLU A 51 -7.77 13.84 29.58
N ALA A 52 -8.75 13.64 28.70
CA ALA A 52 -9.92 12.80 28.96
C ALA A 52 -9.59 11.30 29.07
N HIS A 53 -8.40 10.88 28.64
CA HIS A 53 -8.03 9.47 28.52
C HIS A 53 -6.62 9.19 29.06
N ASP A 54 -6.47 8.25 29.99
CA ASP A 54 -5.18 7.95 30.65
C ASP A 54 -4.10 7.45 29.67
N ASP A 55 -4.52 6.70 28.66
CA ASP A 55 -3.70 6.04 27.64
C ASP A 55 -3.46 6.88 26.38
N ILE A 56 -4.02 8.08 26.30
CA ILE A 56 -3.83 9.00 25.15
C ILE A 56 -2.90 10.13 25.54
N TYR A 57 -1.96 10.42 24.63
CA TYR A 57 -1.00 11.52 24.71
C TYR A 57 -1.15 12.40 23.48
N ALA A 58 -0.52 13.57 23.48
CA ALA A 58 -0.62 14.55 22.41
C ALA A 58 0.74 14.93 21.83
N SER A 59 0.72 15.48 20.62
CA SER A 59 1.79 16.33 20.11
C SER A 59 1.35 17.80 20.06
N VAL A 60 2.31 18.70 19.85
CA VAL A 60 2.03 20.12 19.55
C VAL A 60 2.76 20.52 18.28
N GLY A 61 2.06 21.11 17.32
CA GLY A 61 2.72 21.60 16.11
C GLY A 61 1.81 22.10 15.02
N ALA A 62 2.39 22.21 13.82
CA ALA A 62 1.71 22.59 12.60
C ALA A 62 2.27 21.80 11.42
N HIS A 63 1.39 21.04 10.79
CA HIS A 63 1.66 20.20 9.61
C HIS A 63 2.23 21.06 8.47
N PRO A 64 3.20 20.57 7.68
CA PRO A 64 3.85 21.35 6.62
C PRO A 64 2.88 21.94 5.59
N HIS A 65 1.72 21.32 5.37
CA HIS A 65 0.69 21.88 4.48
C HIS A 65 0.17 23.25 4.94
N TYR A 66 0.16 23.52 6.25
CA TYR A 66 -0.32 24.76 6.84
C TYR A 66 0.82 25.72 7.24
N ALA A 67 2.07 25.42 6.90
CA ALA A 67 3.22 26.23 7.31
C ALA A 67 3.10 27.71 6.92
N LYS A 68 2.54 28.02 5.75
CA LYS A 68 2.29 29.40 5.28
C LYS A 68 1.36 30.21 6.18
N ASP A 69 0.46 29.53 6.90
CA ASP A 69 -0.54 30.13 7.78
C ASP A 69 0.03 30.33 9.21
N HIS A 70 1.22 29.78 9.49
CA HIS A 70 1.83 29.75 10.81
C HIS A 70 3.28 30.27 10.82
N LEU A 71 3.61 31.24 9.96
CA LEU A 71 4.97 31.82 9.90
C LEU A 71 5.41 32.49 11.20
N GLU A 72 4.45 32.97 11.99
CA GLU A 72 4.68 33.57 13.31
C GLU A 72 4.81 32.53 14.44
N LEU A 73 4.68 31.23 14.13
CA LEU A 73 4.83 30.18 15.13
C LEU A 73 6.29 30.08 15.58
N THR A 74 6.54 30.46 16.84
CA THR A 74 7.88 30.48 17.44
C THR A 74 8.18 29.24 18.27
N ALA A 75 9.47 28.93 18.44
CA ALA A 75 9.93 27.88 19.34
C ALA A 75 9.47 28.12 20.80
N ALA A 76 9.42 29.39 21.24
CA ALA A 76 8.95 29.76 22.57
C ALA A 76 7.47 29.38 22.78
N ARG A 77 6.61 29.68 21.79
CA ARG A 77 5.19 29.31 21.85
C ARG A 77 4.99 27.79 21.86
N LEU A 78 5.73 27.08 21.01
CA LEU A 78 5.71 25.61 20.98
C LEU A 78 6.23 24.99 22.28
N THR A 79 7.22 25.61 22.92
CA THR A 79 7.77 25.18 24.22
C THR A 79 6.75 25.39 25.34
N GLU A 80 6.06 26.53 25.36
CA GLU A 80 5.00 26.83 26.33
C GLU A 80 3.90 25.77 26.28
N LEU A 81 3.30 25.56 25.10
CA LEU A 81 2.24 24.57 24.91
C LEU A 81 2.75 23.15 25.11
N GLY A 82 3.94 22.86 24.60
CA GLY A 82 4.57 21.57 24.68
C GLY A 82 5.05 21.20 26.07
N SER A 83 5.05 22.11 27.05
CA SER A 83 5.38 21.78 28.45
C SER A 83 4.26 20.99 29.15
N HIS A 84 3.08 20.89 28.55
CA HIS A 84 1.97 20.13 29.10
C HIS A 84 2.33 18.64 29.33
N ALA A 85 1.85 18.06 30.43
CA ALA A 85 2.23 16.70 30.87
C ALA A 85 1.79 15.60 29.88
N LYS A 86 0.67 15.82 29.19
CA LYS A 86 0.16 14.91 28.15
C LYS A 86 0.86 15.06 26.80
N VAL A 87 1.63 16.12 26.59
CA VAL A 87 2.37 16.30 25.32
C VAL A 87 3.66 15.48 25.37
N VAL A 88 3.88 14.61 24.40
CA VAL A 88 5.07 13.72 24.34
C VAL A 88 5.94 13.95 23.10
N GLY A 89 5.46 14.77 22.16
CA GLY A 89 6.18 15.12 20.94
C GLY A 89 5.87 16.53 20.45
N VAL A 90 6.74 17.04 19.59
CA VAL A 90 6.59 18.32 18.89
C VAL A 90 6.49 18.03 17.40
N GLY A 91 5.53 18.63 16.71
CA GLY A 91 5.08 18.27 15.37
C GLY A 91 3.61 17.82 15.40
N GLU A 92 3.06 17.35 14.30
CA GLU A 92 3.77 16.99 13.07
C GLU A 92 4.27 18.21 12.29
N THR A 93 5.51 18.14 11.77
CA THR A 93 6.12 19.20 10.94
C THR A 93 7.04 18.55 9.89
N GLY A 94 7.59 19.30 8.94
CA GLY A 94 8.60 18.77 8.01
C GLY A 94 8.56 19.40 6.64
N VAL A 95 8.82 18.60 5.61
CA VAL A 95 8.81 19.07 4.21
C VAL A 95 7.99 18.12 3.34
N ASP A 96 6.96 18.66 2.70
CA ASP A 96 6.13 18.02 1.69
C ASP A 96 6.33 18.74 0.35
N GLN A 97 7.01 18.07 -0.57
CA GLN A 97 7.22 18.55 -1.95
C GLN A 97 6.21 17.96 -2.95
N HIS A 98 5.33 17.07 -2.50
CA HIS A 98 4.33 16.42 -3.34
C HIS A 98 3.11 17.32 -3.56
N TYR A 99 2.47 17.77 -2.48
CA TYR A 99 1.26 18.60 -2.56
C TYR A 99 1.57 20.09 -2.61
N MET A 100 2.68 20.53 -2.00
CA MET A 100 3.17 21.91 -2.06
C MET A 100 2.13 22.98 -1.65
N PHE A 101 1.25 22.66 -0.68
CA PHE A 101 0.23 23.60 -0.20
C PHE A 101 0.81 24.81 0.56
N SER A 102 2.06 24.71 1.01
CA SER A 102 2.88 25.81 1.53
C SER A 102 4.23 25.85 0.79
N PRO A 103 4.82 27.03 0.52
CA PRO A 103 6.17 27.15 -0.04
C PRO A 103 7.22 26.44 0.82
N VAL A 104 8.23 25.81 0.20
CA VAL A 104 9.28 25.07 0.92
C VAL A 104 10.00 25.94 1.96
N GLY A 105 10.26 27.23 1.64
CA GLY A 105 10.89 28.16 2.59
C GLY A 105 10.08 28.34 3.88
N ASP A 106 8.75 28.38 3.76
CA ASP A 106 7.83 28.51 4.89
C ASP A 106 7.81 27.24 5.72
N GLN A 107 7.75 26.07 5.05
CA GLN A 107 7.83 24.76 5.69
C GLN A 107 9.14 24.62 6.49
N VAL A 108 10.27 25.00 5.90
CA VAL A 108 11.60 24.97 6.56
C VAL A 108 11.66 25.92 7.75
N ARG A 109 11.10 27.14 7.64
CA ARG A 109 11.05 28.10 8.75
C ARG A 109 10.27 27.52 9.93
N VAL A 110 9.08 26.99 9.67
CA VAL A 110 8.22 26.39 10.70
C VAL A 110 8.88 25.14 11.29
N PHE A 111 9.50 24.29 10.47
CA PHE A 111 10.24 23.12 10.92
C PHE A 111 11.36 23.48 11.91
N ARG A 112 12.13 24.53 11.63
CA ARG A 112 13.22 24.97 12.52
C ARG A 112 12.70 25.40 13.89
N ALA A 113 11.56 26.09 13.95
CA ALA A 113 10.91 26.44 15.22
C ALA A 113 10.50 25.19 16.02
N HIS A 114 9.98 24.15 15.35
CA HIS A 114 9.64 22.87 15.98
C HIS A 114 10.87 22.12 16.47
N ALA A 115 11.93 22.04 15.66
CA ALA A 115 13.18 21.41 16.06
C ALA A 115 13.79 22.09 17.29
N GLU A 116 13.68 23.42 17.37
CA GLU A 116 14.13 24.19 18.53
C GLU A 116 13.31 23.91 19.79
N ALA A 117 11.98 23.91 19.68
CA ALA A 117 11.12 23.54 20.80
C ALA A 117 11.31 22.08 21.25
N ALA A 118 11.48 21.15 20.32
CA ALA A 118 11.73 19.73 20.62
C ALA A 118 13.02 19.55 21.43
N ARG A 119 14.09 20.29 21.08
CA ARG A 119 15.34 20.31 21.83
C ARG A 119 15.16 20.94 23.21
N ALA A 120 14.50 22.09 23.30
CA ALA A 120 14.27 22.79 24.57
C ALA A 120 13.44 21.96 25.56
N LEU A 121 12.45 21.21 25.06
CA LEU A 121 11.59 20.35 25.87
C LEU A 121 12.17 18.97 26.17
N ASP A 122 13.27 18.59 25.52
CA ASP A 122 13.72 17.21 25.40
C ASP A 122 12.53 16.27 25.04
N LYS A 123 11.89 16.54 23.91
CA LYS A 123 10.77 15.74 23.36
C LYS A 123 11.06 15.31 21.93
N THR A 124 10.37 14.25 21.49
CA THR A 124 10.53 13.71 20.14
C THR A 124 9.97 14.69 19.11
N LEU A 125 10.74 14.99 18.07
CA LEU A 125 10.29 15.72 16.89
C LEU A 125 9.59 14.74 15.93
N ILE A 126 8.31 14.97 15.67
CA ILE A 126 7.47 14.17 14.78
C ILE A 126 7.52 14.79 13.39
N ILE A 127 8.01 14.01 12.43
CA ILE A 127 8.37 14.48 11.10
C ILE A 127 7.44 13.85 10.06
N HIS A 128 6.80 14.73 9.29
CA HIS A 128 6.24 14.47 7.98
C HIS A 128 7.29 14.70 6.91
N THR A 129 7.46 13.76 6.00
CA THR A 129 8.24 14.04 4.81
C THR A 129 7.66 13.32 3.61
N ARG A 130 7.48 14.03 2.50
CA ARG A 130 6.92 13.45 1.29
C ARG A 130 7.56 14.05 0.07
N GLU A 131 8.21 13.21 -0.73
CA GLU A 131 8.99 13.59 -1.93
C GLU A 131 10.06 14.67 -1.68
N ALA A 132 10.36 14.96 -0.42
CA ALA A 132 11.27 16.03 0.00
C ALA A 132 12.57 15.48 0.61
N ASP A 133 12.96 14.32 0.13
CA ASP A 133 13.97 13.44 0.69
C ASP A 133 15.30 14.16 0.96
N GLU A 134 15.90 14.78 -0.06
CA GLU A 134 17.18 15.50 0.06
C GLU A 134 17.04 16.75 0.92
N ALA A 135 15.94 17.50 0.74
CA ALA A 135 15.67 18.70 1.53
C ALA A 135 15.53 18.39 3.02
N MET A 136 14.82 17.32 3.37
CA MET A 136 14.63 16.88 4.75
C MET A 136 15.93 16.32 5.36
N ALA A 137 16.70 15.55 4.60
CA ALA A 137 17.99 15.03 5.06
C ALA A 137 18.98 16.18 5.36
N GLN A 138 19.11 17.14 4.45
CA GLN A 138 19.95 18.32 4.67
C GLN A 138 19.48 19.10 5.90
N LEU A 139 18.18 19.34 6.03
CA LEU A 139 17.62 20.07 7.16
C LEU A 139 17.84 19.36 8.50
N LEU A 140 17.75 18.03 8.54
CA LEU A 140 18.07 17.25 9.73
C LEU A 140 19.57 17.27 10.08
N GLU A 141 20.45 17.20 9.08
CA GLU A 141 21.89 17.32 9.28
C GLU A 141 22.26 18.72 9.83
N GLU A 142 21.65 19.79 9.30
CA GLU A 142 21.80 21.16 9.81
C GLU A 142 21.32 21.30 11.26
N GLU A 143 20.14 20.75 11.59
CA GLU A 143 19.57 20.84 12.93
C GLU A 143 20.29 19.96 13.95
N ALA A 144 20.80 18.80 13.54
CA ALA A 144 21.63 17.93 14.38
C ALA A 144 22.94 18.61 14.80
N GLY A 145 23.48 19.52 13.98
CA GLY A 145 24.64 20.34 14.31
C GLY A 145 24.40 21.32 15.48
N LYS A 146 23.14 21.54 15.88
CA LYS A 146 22.74 22.48 16.95
C LYS A 146 22.43 21.78 18.28
N GLY A 147 22.48 20.45 18.32
CA GLY A 147 22.18 19.65 19.51
C GLY A 147 21.43 18.36 19.18
N GLY A 148 21.38 17.42 20.13
CA GLY A 148 20.71 16.15 19.95
C GLY A 148 19.21 16.29 19.72
N LEU A 149 18.68 15.62 18.68
CA LEU A 149 17.26 15.57 18.35
C LEU A 149 16.81 14.11 18.35
N ARG A 150 15.77 13.80 19.14
CA ARG A 150 15.02 12.54 19.00
C ARG A 150 13.96 12.75 17.93
N ILE A 151 13.91 11.87 16.94
CA ILE A 151 12.99 12.02 15.81
C ILE A 151 12.09 10.79 15.67
N LEU A 152 10.87 11.02 15.20
CA LEU A 152 9.94 10.00 14.75
C LEU A 152 9.45 10.41 13.36
N MET A 153 9.70 9.58 12.36
CA MET A 153 9.18 9.80 11.00
C MET A 153 7.91 8.98 10.83
N HIS A 154 6.78 9.63 10.57
CA HIS A 154 5.49 8.92 10.53
C HIS A 154 4.92 8.78 9.10
N CYS A 155 5.43 9.54 8.13
CA CYS A 155 5.26 9.30 6.70
C CYS A 155 6.64 9.18 6.06
N TYR A 156 7.24 7.98 6.10
CA TYR A 156 8.58 7.73 5.54
C TYR A 156 8.47 6.85 4.29
N THR A 157 8.73 7.43 3.12
CA THR A 157 8.59 6.74 1.82
C THR A 157 9.93 6.38 1.17
N SER A 158 11.08 6.47 1.88
CA SER A 158 12.42 6.33 1.28
C SER A 158 13.25 5.10 1.71
N GLY A 159 14.36 4.84 0.99
CA GLY A 159 15.08 3.55 0.97
C GLY A 159 16.18 3.31 2.03
N PRO A 160 16.76 2.09 2.08
CA PRO A 160 17.62 1.61 3.18
C PRO A 160 18.98 2.31 3.36
N GLU A 161 19.61 2.84 2.31
CA GLU A 161 20.85 3.64 2.46
C GLU A 161 20.62 4.92 3.28
N ARG A 162 19.40 5.46 3.22
CA ARG A 162 18.99 6.68 3.91
C ARG A 162 18.65 6.42 5.38
N SER A 163 18.09 5.26 5.71
CA SER A 163 17.98 4.78 7.10
C SER A 163 19.35 4.79 7.80
N ALA A 164 20.44 4.48 7.09
CA ALA A 164 21.78 4.55 7.65
C ALA A 164 22.26 5.97 7.94
N ARG A 165 21.90 6.97 7.11
CA ARG A 165 22.19 8.41 7.38
C ARG A 165 21.35 8.94 8.54
N ILE A 166 20.06 8.58 8.60
CA ILE A 166 19.17 8.92 9.72
C ILE A 166 19.67 8.31 11.04
N ARG A 167 20.12 7.05 11.02
CA ARG A 167 20.77 6.41 12.19
C ARG A 167 22.06 7.11 12.63
N ARG A 168 22.74 7.85 11.76
CA ARG A 168 23.88 8.71 12.15
C ARG A 168 23.41 9.94 12.90
N VAL A 169 22.32 10.58 12.48
CA VAL A 169 21.69 11.70 13.21
C VAL A 169 21.29 11.27 14.63
N GLU A 170 20.64 10.11 14.77
CA GLU A 170 20.30 9.55 16.10
C GLU A 170 21.54 9.19 16.94
N ARG A 171 22.65 8.76 16.32
CA ARG A 171 23.91 8.44 17.03
C ARG A 171 24.69 9.68 17.47
N VAL A 172 24.74 10.71 16.62
CA VAL A 172 25.41 11.99 16.94
C VAL A 172 24.72 12.64 18.14
N GLY A 173 23.38 12.56 18.23
CA GLY A 173 22.62 13.05 19.38
C GLY A 173 22.78 12.25 20.68
N ARG A 174 23.41 11.06 20.67
CA ARG A 174 23.60 10.20 21.85
C ARG A 174 25.02 10.21 22.42
N GLY A 175 25.86 11.16 22.02
CA GLY A 175 27.26 11.29 22.43
C GLY A 175 27.56 11.55 23.92
N GLY A 176 26.61 11.31 24.85
CA GLY A 176 26.81 11.61 26.28
C GLY A 176 26.04 10.75 27.29
N VAL A 177 25.25 9.74 26.90
CA VAL A 177 24.45 8.97 27.86
C VAL A 177 25.07 7.59 28.12
N GLN A 178 25.59 7.39 29.34
CA GLN A 178 26.01 6.08 29.85
C GLN A 178 24.86 5.06 29.73
N ARG A 179 25.13 3.92 29.11
CA ARG A 179 24.20 2.79 29.06
C ARG A 179 24.02 2.21 30.47
N PRO A 180 22.79 2.00 30.98
CA PRO A 180 22.61 1.04 32.05
C PRO A 180 22.88 -0.37 31.51
N ALA A 181 23.44 -1.22 32.37
CA ALA A 181 23.95 -2.54 32.03
C ALA A 181 22.94 -3.41 31.26
N ARG A 182 23.43 -4.10 30.23
CA ARG A 182 22.68 -5.12 29.48
C ARG A 182 22.27 -6.24 30.43
N ARG A 183 20.98 -6.40 30.71
CA ARG A 183 20.45 -7.71 31.11
C ARG A 183 20.50 -8.62 29.89
N GLN A 184 21.26 -9.71 29.99
CA GLN A 184 21.21 -10.80 29.02
C GLN A 184 19.81 -11.41 29.07
N PHE A 185 19.07 -11.32 27.97
CA PHE A 185 17.89 -12.13 27.75
C PHE A 185 18.34 -13.47 27.15
N PRO A 186 17.84 -14.62 27.66
CA PRO A 186 18.13 -15.91 27.06
C PRO A 186 17.47 -15.98 25.67
N SER A 187 18.14 -16.65 24.73
CA SER A 187 17.65 -16.88 23.37
C SER A 187 16.30 -17.61 23.39
N PRO A 188 15.29 -17.20 22.61
CA PRO A 188 14.08 -17.98 22.49
C PRO A 188 14.30 -19.15 21.52
N LEU A 189 13.97 -20.36 21.99
CA LEU A 189 13.59 -21.49 21.14
C LEU A 189 12.27 -21.17 20.44
N PRO A 190 12.00 -21.75 19.26
CA PRO A 190 10.87 -21.38 18.41
C PRO A 190 9.55 -21.88 19.03
N ASN A 191 8.64 -20.95 19.35
CA ASN A 191 7.31 -21.27 19.85
C ASN A 191 6.26 -20.89 18.81
N ASP A 192 5.30 -21.80 18.58
CA ASP A 192 4.10 -21.71 17.75
C ASP A 192 3.20 -20.47 17.96
N CYS A 193 3.56 -19.57 18.88
CA CYS A 193 2.86 -18.33 19.17
C CYS A 193 3.12 -17.23 18.10
N GLU A 194 4.27 -17.26 17.41
CA GLU A 194 4.57 -16.28 16.33
C GLU A 194 3.68 -16.47 15.08
N ARG A 195 3.06 -17.65 14.89
CA ARG A 195 2.07 -17.85 13.82
C ARG A 195 0.76 -17.10 14.06
N ARG A 196 0.53 -16.49 15.22
CA ARG A 196 -0.75 -15.84 15.58
C ARG A 196 -0.80 -14.32 15.42
N LEU A 197 0.25 -13.67 14.92
CA LEU A 197 0.29 -12.21 14.74
C LEU A 197 0.64 -11.73 13.32
N MET A 198 0.75 -12.64 12.34
CA MET A 198 0.88 -12.27 10.93
C MET A 198 -0.40 -12.62 10.19
N ALA A 199 -0.89 -11.70 9.38
CA ALA A 199 -2.01 -12.00 8.51
C ALA A 199 -1.50 -12.84 7.32
N THR A 200 -2.34 -13.74 6.85
CA THR A 200 -2.03 -14.54 5.66
C THR A 200 -2.71 -13.88 4.47
N LEU A 201 -1.93 -13.50 3.46
CA LEU A 201 -2.42 -13.08 2.14
C LEU A 201 -2.31 -14.26 1.17
N ARG A 202 -3.45 -14.83 0.78
CA ARG A 202 -3.52 -15.77 -0.34
C ARG A 202 -3.68 -15.01 -1.64
N VAL A 203 -2.79 -15.30 -2.56
CA VAL A 203 -2.80 -14.82 -3.94
C VAL A 203 -3.31 -15.95 -4.82
N THR A 204 -4.33 -15.69 -5.63
CA THR A 204 -4.81 -16.63 -6.66
C THR A 204 -4.73 -15.96 -8.02
N LEU A 205 -3.95 -16.54 -8.92
CA LEU A 205 -3.89 -16.12 -10.31
C LEU A 205 -5.11 -16.68 -11.04
N LEU A 206 -6.13 -15.84 -11.25
CA LEU A 206 -7.39 -16.25 -11.85
C LEU A 206 -7.20 -16.66 -13.31
N GLY A 207 -6.40 -15.89 -14.03
CA GLY A 207 -5.94 -16.20 -15.38
C GLY A 207 -4.53 -15.71 -15.60
N CYS A 208 -3.79 -16.38 -16.48
CA CYS A 208 -2.40 -16.02 -16.80
C CYS A 208 -2.13 -15.85 -18.30
N GLY A 209 -3.18 -15.81 -19.12
CA GLY A 209 -3.09 -15.69 -20.57
C GLY A 209 -3.04 -14.25 -21.04
N SER A 210 -2.52 -14.06 -22.25
CA SER A 210 -2.63 -12.78 -22.97
C SER A 210 -4.08 -12.44 -23.31
N SER A 211 -4.32 -11.26 -23.88
CA SER A 211 -5.67 -10.78 -24.26
C SER A 211 -6.51 -11.75 -25.10
N GLY A 212 -5.87 -12.61 -25.90
CA GLY A 212 -6.52 -13.62 -26.74
C GLY A 212 -6.83 -14.96 -26.04
N GLY A 213 -6.30 -15.18 -24.84
CA GLY A 213 -6.30 -16.46 -24.15
C GLY A 213 -5.46 -17.54 -24.85
N VAL A 214 -5.38 -18.71 -24.24
CA VAL A 214 -4.79 -19.93 -24.82
C VAL A 214 -5.76 -21.11 -24.60
N PRO A 215 -6.25 -21.77 -25.66
CA PRO A 215 -6.10 -21.38 -27.06
C PRO A 215 -6.85 -20.08 -27.38
N ARG A 216 -6.54 -19.49 -28.53
CA ARG A 216 -7.32 -18.38 -29.09
C ARG A 216 -8.74 -18.84 -29.41
N ALA A 217 -9.65 -17.88 -29.63
CA ALA A 217 -11.04 -18.16 -30.01
C ALA A 217 -11.20 -19.00 -31.29
N THR A 218 -10.20 -19.03 -32.16
CA THR A 218 -10.14 -19.89 -33.37
C THR A 218 -9.77 -21.35 -33.07
N GLY A 219 -9.45 -21.69 -31.82
CA GLY A 219 -8.88 -22.98 -31.43
C GLY A 219 -7.35 -23.07 -31.61
N ASP A 220 -6.69 -21.97 -31.95
CA ASP A 220 -5.24 -21.91 -32.14
C ASP A 220 -4.48 -21.95 -30.81
N TRP A 221 -3.69 -23.00 -30.62
CA TRP A 221 -2.82 -23.21 -29.44
C TRP A 221 -1.41 -22.65 -29.63
N GLY A 222 -1.04 -22.23 -30.85
CA GLY A 222 0.33 -21.86 -31.18
C GLY A 222 1.32 -23.00 -30.90
N ALA A 223 2.32 -22.71 -30.07
CA ALA A 223 3.35 -23.66 -29.66
C ALA A 223 2.99 -24.46 -28.40
N CYS A 224 1.90 -24.11 -27.72
CA CYS A 224 1.47 -24.79 -26.49
C CYS A 224 0.91 -26.19 -26.76
N ASP A 225 1.32 -27.17 -25.97
CA ASP A 225 0.71 -28.51 -25.99
C ASP A 225 -0.76 -28.44 -25.50
N PRO A 226 -1.76 -28.84 -26.32
CA PRO A 226 -3.17 -28.84 -25.93
C PRO A 226 -3.52 -29.88 -24.86
N HIS A 227 -2.65 -30.87 -24.61
CA HIS A 227 -2.82 -31.89 -23.58
C HIS A 227 -2.25 -31.49 -22.22
N GLU A 228 -1.37 -30.49 -22.18
CA GLU A 228 -0.91 -29.89 -20.93
C GLU A 228 -1.99 -28.92 -20.41
N THR A 229 -2.67 -29.34 -19.35
CA THR A 229 -3.79 -28.59 -18.77
C THR A 229 -3.44 -27.16 -18.35
N LYS A 230 -2.19 -26.90 -17.96
CA LYS A 230 -1.70 -25.56 -17.55
C LYS A 230 -1.49 -24.61 -18.73
N ASN A 231 -1.54 -25.10 -19.96
CA ASN A 231 -1.54 -24.26 -21.15
C ASN A 231 -2.93 -23.70 -21.48
N ARG A 232 -4.01 -24.18 -20.85
CA ARG A 232 -5.30 -23.52 -20.98
C ARG A 232 -5.31 -22.28 -20.10
N ARG A 233 -5.27 -21.10 -20.72
CA ARG A 233 -5.10 -19.82 -20.04
C ARG A 233 -6.25 -18.88 -20.40
N SER A 234 -7.03 -18.50 -19.40
CA SER A 234 -7.96 -17.37 -19.48
C SER A 234 -7.22 -16.05 -19.40
N ARG A 235 -7.89 -14.94 -19.74
CA ARG A 235 -7.28 -13.60 -19.66
C ARG A 235 -6.88 -13.26 -18.22
N CYS A 236 -5.85 -12.44 -18.09
CA CYS A 236 -5.27 -12.09 -16.79
C CYS A 236 -6.30 -11.57 -15.77
N GLY A 237 -6.03 -11.86 -14.51
CA GLY A 237 -6.81 -11.42 -13.37
C GLY A 237 -6.24 -11.99 -12.08
N LEU A 238 -6.42 -11.28 -10.97
CA LEU A 238 -5.89 -11.70 -9.68
C LEU A 238 -6.93 -11.58 -8.59
N LEU A 239 -6.99 -12.58 -7.72
CA LEU A 239 -7.78 -12.56 -6.49
C LEU A 239 -6.84 -12.55 -5.29
N LEU A 240 -7.01 -11.55 -4.43
CA LEU A 240 -6.33 -11.43 -3.16
C LEU A 240 -7.32 -11.71 -2.04
N GLN A 241 -6.92 -12.57 -1.10
CA GLN A 241 -7.70 -12.86 0.09
C GLN A 241 -6.80 -12.79 1.31
N GLN A 242 -7.13 -11.94 2.27
CA GLN A 242 -6.38 -11.79 3.52
C GLN A 242 -7.18 -12.32 4.69
N TRP A 243 -6.54 -13.02 5.63
CA TRP A 243 -7.12 -13.42 6.90
C TRP A 243 -6.30 -12.88 8.07
N SER A 244 -6.99 -12.32 9.05
CA SER A 244 -6.44 -11.95 10.35
C SER A 244 -7.07 -12.84 11.40
N GLY A 245 -6.30 -13.75 12.00
CA GLY A 245 -6.81 -14.73 12.97
C GLY A 245 -6.78 -16.17 12.47
N GLY A 246 -6.96 -17.13 13.38
CA GLY A 246 -6.59 -18.53 13.18
C GLY A 246 -7.47 -19.38 12.25
N THR A 247 -8.52 -18.83 11.63
CA THR A 247 -9.40 -19.55 10.70
C THR A 247 -9.38 -18.91 9.30
N GLU A 248 -8.99 -19.70 8.30
CA GLU A 248 -8.88 -19.26 6.90
C GLU A 248 -10.14 -19.64 6.10
N THR A 249 -11.32 -19.21 6.55
CA THR A 249 -12.56 -19.49 5.81
C THR A 249 -12.85 -18.39 4.77
N PRO A 250 -13.37 -18.70 3.57
CA PRO A 250 -13.64 -17.66 2.56
C PRO A 250 -14.57 -16.52 3.01
N LYS A 251 -15.37 -16.72 4.06
CA LYS A 251 -16.26 -15.69 4.64
C LYS A 251 -15.53 -14.69 5.53
N GLU A 252 -14.42 -15.11 6.13
CA GLU A 252 -13.60 -14.30 7.04
C GLU A 252 -12.47 -13.57 6.28
N ALA A 253 -12.37 -13.77 4.97
CA ALA A 253 -11.35 -13.13 4.15
C ALA A 253 -11.73 -11.69 3.81
N THR A 254 -10.79 -10.74 3.90
CA THR A 254 -10.88 -9.51 3.11
C THR A 254 -10.53 -9.86 1.67
N THR A 255 -11.45 -9.63 0.73
CA THR A 255 -11.35 -10.14 -0.65
C THR A 255 -11.27 -8.99 -1.66
N VAL A 256 -10.16 -8.92 -2.37
CA VAL A 256 -9.89 -7.91 -3.40
C VAL A 256 -9.71 -8.57 -4.76
N LEU A 257 -10.48 -8.12 -5.74
CA LEU A 257 -10.38 -8.55 -7.13
C LEU A 257 -9.60 -7.50 -7.93
N ILE A 258 -8.53 -7.91 -8.61
CA ILE A 258 -7.80 -7.07 -9.56
C ILE A 258 -8.15 -7.53 -10.97
N ASP A 259 -8.69 -6.59 -11.75
CA ASP A 259 -9.25 -6.76 -13.08
C ASP A 259 -10.47 -7.70 -13.16
N THR A 260 -11.31 -7.45 -14.15
CA THR A 260 -12.58 -8.13 -14.41
C THR A 260 -12.63 -8.62 -15.86
N SER A 261 -11.81 -9.61 -16.16
CA SER A 261 -11.67 -10.18 -17.51
C SER A 261 -12.98 -10.76 -18.06
N PRO A 262 -13.13 -10.97 -19.38
CA PRO A 262 -14.30 -11.66 -19.94
C PRO A 262 -14.53 -13.09 -19.40
N ASP A 263 -13.51 -13.70 -18.81
CA ASP A 263 -13.58 -15.04 -18.24
C ASP A 263 -14.04 -15.01 -16.76
N LEU A 264 -14.30 -13.83 -16.20
CA LEU A 264 -14.49 -13.58 -14.77
C LEU A 264 -15.52 -14.52 -14.13
N ARG A 265 -16.69 -14.72 -14.76
CA ARG A 265 -17.69 -15.66 -14.25
C ARG A 265 -17.11 -17.04 -13.95
N LEU A 266 -16.33 -17.60 -14.88
CA LEU A 266 -15.75 -18.93 -14.76
C LEU A 266 -14.57 -18.93 -13.80
N GLN A 267 -13.73 -17.89 -13.85
CA GLN A 267 -12.62 -17.68 -12.92
C GLN A 267 -13.10 -17.65 -11.46
N LEU A 268 -14.13 -16.85 -11.15
CA LEU A 268 -14.69 -16.75 -9.81
C LEU A 268 -15.48 -18.00 -9.41
N ALA A 269 -16.13 -18.70 -10.36
CA ALA A 269 -16.78 -19.98 -10.07
C ALA A 269 -15.77 -21.08 -9.67
N ALA A 270 -14.56 -21.04 -10.23
CA ALA A 270 -13.47 -21.93 -9.85
C ALA A 270 -12.85 -21.53 -8.50
N ALA A 271 -12.53 -20.25 -8.31
CA ALA A 271 -11.88 -19.73 -7.09
C ALA A 271 -12.81 -19.66 -5.86
N LYS A 272 -14.12 -19.51 -6.08
CA LYS A 272 -15.18 -19.51 -5.06
C LYS A 272 -14.97 -18.54 -3.87
N PRO A 273 -14.60 -17.26 -4.07
CA PRO A 273 -14.63 -16.31 -2.97
C PRO A 273 -16.05 -16.16 -2.41
N ALA A 274 -16.17 -15.91 -1.10
CA ALA A 274 -17.51 -15.80 -0.50
C ALA A 274 -18.19 -14.47 -0.82
N HIS A 275 -17.41 -13.40 -0.95
CA HIS A 275 -17.82 -12.01 -1.17
C HIS A 275 -16.68 -11.23 -1.86
N ILE A 276 -16.94 -9.97 -2.26
CA ILE A 276 -15.92 -9.06 -2.81
C ILE A 276 -16.00 -7.73 -2.05
N ASP A 277 -14.87 -7.33 -1.44
CA ASP A 277 -14.74 -6.08 -0.69
C ASP A 277 -14.32 -4.91 -1.56
N ALA A 278 -13.50 -5.15 -2.57
CA ALA A 278 -13.14 -4.16 -3.57
C ALA A 278 -12.80 -4.80 -4.92
N VAL A 279 -13.02 -4.03 -5.99
CA VAL A 279 -12.47 -4.28 -7.32
C VAL A 279 -11.45 -3.20 -7.63
N ILE A 280 -10.27 -3.58 -8.12
CA ILE A 280 -9.23 -2.66 -8.58
C ILE A 280 -9.04 -2.89 -10.07
N LEU A 281 -9.06 -1.83 -10.86
CA LEU A 281 -8.78 -1.89 -12.30
C LEU A 281 -7.36 -1.40 -12.58
N SER A 282 -6.56 -2.21 -13.25
CA SER A 282 -5.20 -1.85 -13.68
C SER A 282 -5.23 -0.81 -14.79
N HIS A 283 -6.09 -1.02 -15.79
CA HIS A 283 -6.36 -0.14 -16.92
C HIS A 283 -7.61 -0.62 -17.72
N ASP A 284 -8.14 0.20 -18.62
CA ASP A 284 -9.35 -0.14 -19.41
C ASP A 284 -9.03 -0.76 -20.78
N HIS A 285 -8.32 -1.89 -20.78
CA HIS A 285 -8.32 -2.79 -21.94
C HIS A 285 -9.40 -3.86 -21.82
N ALA A 286 -9.84 -4.37 -22.96
CA ALA A 286 -11.00 -5.25 -23.04
C ALA A 286 -10.81 -6.56 -22.27
N ASP A 287 -9.61 -7.12 -22.30
CA ASP A 287 -9.21 -8.30 -21.56
C ASP A 287 -9.16 -8.10 -20.05
N GLN A 288 -9.09 -6.85 -19.57
CA GLN A 288 -9.12 -6.53 -18.14
C GLN A 288 -10.48 -6.05 -17.64
N THR A 289 -11.39 -5.55 -18.49
CA THR A 289 -12.64 -4.92 -18.00
C THR A 289 -13.94 -5.54 -18.50
N ASN A 290 -13.93 -6.35 -19.56
CA ASN A 290 -15.18 -6.72 -20.25
C ASN A 290 -16.06 -7.77 -19.53
N GLY A 291 -15.62 -8.37 -18.43
CA GLY A 291 -16.47 -9.21 -17.57
C GLY A 291 -17.06 -8.48 -16.37
N PHE A 292 -16.92 -7.15 -16.29
CA PHE A 292 -17.30 -6.38 -15.11
C PHE A 292 -18.73 -6.63 -14.60
N ASP A 293 -19.72 -6.86 -15.48
CA ASP A 293 -21.10 -7.11 -15.04
C ASP A 293 -21.25 -8.37 -14.16
N ASP A 294 -20.34 -9.34 -14.25
CA ASP A 294 -20.41 -10.57 -13.44
C ASP A 294 -20.27 -10.31 -11.92
N ILE A 295 -19.76 -9.15 -11.51
CA ILE A 295 -19.75 -8.76 -10.08
C ILE A 295 -21.18 -8.56 -9.53
N ARG A 296 -22.18 -8.43 -10.39
CA ARG A 296 -23.61 -8.36 -10.02
C ARG A 296 -24.04 -9.54 -9.16
N ALA A 297 -23.52 -10.74 -9.43
CA ALA A 297 -23.82 -11.93 -8.63
C ALA A 297 -23.39 -11.74 -7.17
N TYR A 298 -22.26 -11.07 -6.95
CA TYR A 298 -21.77 -10.74 -5.61
C TYR A 298 -22.62 -9.64 -4.98
N PHE A 299 -22.94 -8.56 -5.71
CA PHE A 299 -23.87 -7.53 -5.24
C PHE A 299 -25.19 -8.12 -4.74
N ILE A 300 -25.82 -9.01 -5.51
CA ILE A 300 -27.08 -9.67 -5.13
C ILE A 300 -26.92 -10.47 -3.82
N LYS A 301 -25.81 -11.20 -3.69
CA LYS A 301 -25.52 -12.05 -2.53
C LYS A 301 -25.20 -11.24 -1.28
N GLN A 302 -24.39 -10.19 -1.40
CA GLN A 302 -23.90 -9.39 -0.26
C GLN A 302 -24.76 -8.16 0.06
N ARG A 303 -25.68 -7.79 -0.84
CA ARG A 303 -26.64 -6.68 -0.72
C ARG A 303 -26.01 -5.33 -0.40
N ARG A 304 -24.79 -5.10 -0.89
CA ARG A 304 -24.09 -3.81 -0.85
C ARG A 304 -23.34 -3.58 -2.15
N THR A 305 -23.27 -2.32 -2.57
CA THR A 305 -22.49 -1.91 -3.74
C THR A 305 -21.02 -2.24 -3.52
N ILE A 306 -20.37 -2.68 -4.60
CA ILE A 306 -18.95 -3.04 -4.58
C ILE A 306 -18.13 -1.77 -4.88
N PRO A 307 -17.21 -1.34 -3.99
CA PRO A 307 -16.27 -0.26 -4.27
C PRO A 307 -15.34 -0.64 -5.42
N VAL A 308 -15.21 0.25 -6.42
CA VAL A 308 -14.33 0.05 -7.57
C VAL A 308 -13.30 1.17 -7.62
N TRP A 309 -12.03 0.78 -7.55
CA TRP A 309 -10.88 1.67 -7.62
C TRP A 309 -10.29 1.65 -9.03
N MET A 310 -10.07 2.83 -9.58
CA MET A 310 -9.52 3.04 -10.92
C MET A 310 -8.91 4.44 -10.99
N ASP A 311 -7.86 4.62 -11.77
CA ASP A 311 -7.27 5.94 -11.96
C ASP A 311 -8.13 6.81 -12.89
N GLU A 312 -7.77 8.07 -13.04
CA GLU A 312 -8.57 9.00 -13.84
C GLU A 312 -8.58 8.65 -15.33
N ALA A 313 -7.45 8.14 -15.85
CA ALA A 313 -7.34 7.72 -17.24
C ALA A 313 -8.26 6.52 -17.54
N THR A 314 -8.26 5.52 -16.65
CA THR A 314 -9.15 4.36 -16.72
C THR A 314 -10.60 4.78 -16.58
N ALA A 315 -10.92 5.64 -15.59
CA ALA A 315 -12.28 6.12 -15.37
C ALA A 315 -12.88 6.81 -16.61
N ALA A 316 -12.09 7.63 -17.31
CA ALA A 316 -12.53 8.39 -18.48
C ALA A 316 -13.05 7.51 -19.62
N THR A 317 -12.53 6.28 -19.77
CA THR A 317 -12.97 5.35 -20.81
C THR A 317 -13.92 4.29 -20.29
N PHE A 318 -13.64 3.73 -19.11
CA PHE A 318 -14.40 2.65 -18.49
C PHE A 318 -15.83 3.07 -18.16
N MET A 319 -16.00 4.26 -17.57
CA MET A 319 -17.32 4.75 -17.16
C MET A 319 -18.27 4.93 -18.36
N ARG A 320 -17.77 5.28 -19.54
CA ARG A 320 -18.61 5.40 -20.75
C ARG A 320 -19.28 4.09 -21.16
N ARG A 321 -18.71 2.96 -20.76
CA ARG A 321 -19.15 1.61 -21.12
C ARG A 321 -19.98 0.97 -20.01
N PHE A 322 -19.64 1.27 -18.75
CA PHE A 322 -20.21 0.61 -17.58
C PHE A 322 -20.96 1.55 -16.62
N GLU A 323 -21.29 2.80 -17.00
CA GLU A 323 -22.03 3.77 -16.16
C GLU A 323 -23.28 3.16 -15.51
N TYR A 324 -24.02 2.33 -16.25
CA TYR A 324 -25.23 1.66 -15.77
C TYR A 324 -25.03 0.79 -14.52
N ALA A 325 -23.80 0.36 -14.24
CA ALA A 325 -23.47 -0.41 -13.06
C ALA A 325 -23.22 0.47 -11.82
N PHE A 326 -23.03 1.78 -12.01
CA PHE A 326 -22.75 2.76 -10.95
C PHE A 326 -23.94 3.68 -10.66
N GLU A 327 -24.87 3.82 -11.60
CA GLU A 327 -26.06 4.66 -11.44
C GLU A 327 -27.34 3.82 -11.50
N SER A 328 -28.24 4.04 -10.54
CA SER A 328 -29.55 3.37 -10.56
C SER A 328 -30.46 4.04 -11.60
N LYS A 329 -30.83 3.33 -12.66
CA LYS A 329 -31.73 3.83 -13.72
C LYS A 329 -32.80 2.78 -14.03
N GLY A 330 -34.06 3.22 -14.16
CA GLY A 330 -35.16 2.36 -14.65
C GLY A 330 -35.44 1.10 -13.82
N GLY A 331 -35.22 1.14 -12.51
CA GLY A 331 -35.45 -0.01 -11.61
C GLY A 331 -34.27 -1.00 -11.52
N TYR A 332 -33.20 -0.79 -12.27
CA TYR A 332 -31.94 -1.53 -12.10
C TYR A 332 -31.08 -0.82 -11.05
N PRO A 333 -30.76 -1.46 -9.91
CA PRO A 333 -29.92 -0.86 -8.89
C PRO A 333 -28.46 -0.81 -9.38
N ALA A 334 -27.75 0.25 -8.98
CA ALA A 334 -26.30 0.30 -9.07
C ALA A 334 -25.70 -0.89 -8.30
N ILE A 335 -24.80 -1.63 -8.94
CA ILE A 335 -24.11 -2.79 -8.36
C ILE A 335 -22.74 -2.40 -7.78
N ALA A 336 -22.21 -1.28 -8.24
CA ALA A 336 -20.90 -0.75 -7.90
C ALA A 336 -21.00 0.71 -7.47
N ARG A 337 -19.97 1.19 -6.77
CA ARG A 337 -19.76 2.61 -6.50
C ARG A 337 -18.32 2.97 -6.82
N ARG A 338 -18.09 4.20 -7.28
CA ARG A 338 -16.72 4.71 -7.44
C ARG A 338 -16.09 4.82 -6.05
N ALA A 339 -14.92 4.20 -5.87
CA ALA A 339 -14.11 4.41 -4.68
C ALA A 339 -13.30 5.72 -4.79
N ASP A 340 -12.48 6.01 -3.80
CA ASP A 340 -11.61 7.19 -3.85
C ASP A 340 -10.57 7.05 -4.96
N ARG A 341 -9.93 8.18 -5.29
CA ARG A 341 -8.96 8.23 -6.39
C ARG A 341 -7.73 7.38 -6.06
N ILE A 342 -7.41 6.43 -6.94
CA ILE A 342 -6.13 5.71 -6.91
C ILE A 342 -5.08 6.52 -7.68
N ALA A 343 -3.86 6.56 -7.15
CA ALA A 343 -2.71 7.19 -7.80
C ALA A 343 -1.45 6.35 -7.55
N PRO A 344 -0.51 6.32 -8.51
CA PRO A 344 0.76 5.65 -8.30
C PRO A 344 1.48 6.12 -7.03
N LEU A 345 2.06 5.18 -6.30
CA LEU A 345 2.83 5.38 -5.07
C LEU A 345 2.05 5.99 -3.90
N VAL A 346 0.72 6.03 -4.00
CA VAL A 346 -0.16 6.43 -2.90
C VAL A 346 -0.94 5.20 -2.44
N PRO A 347 -0.64 4.65 -1.25
CA PRO A 347 -1.36 3.48 -0.74
C PRO A 347 -2.86 3.74 -0.63
N ILE A 348 -3.64 2.70 -0.91
CA ILE A 348 -5.06 2.64 -0.60
C ILE A 348 -5.31 1.54 0.44
N CYS A 349 -6.28 1.77 1.31
CA CYS A 349 -6.67 0.82 2.35
C CYS A 349 -8.02 0.22 2.02
N ILE A 350 -8.08 -1.11 1.97
CA ILE A 350 -9.31 -1.86 1.71
C ILE A 350 -9.67 -2.63 2.96
N GLU A 351 -10.79 -2.27 3.57
CA GLU A 351 -11.31 -2.92 4.76
C GLU A 351 -12.18 -4.13 4.42
N GLY A 352 -12.07 -5.17 5.24
CA GLY A 352 -12.93 -6.34 5.18
C GLY A 352 -12.77 -7.23 6.43
N PRO A 353 -13.45 -8.38 6.46
CA PRO A 353 -13.49 -9.27 7.63
C PRO A 353 -12.12 -9.79 8.06
N GLY A 354 -11.17 -9.90 7.13
CA GLY A 354 -9.82 -10.41 7.36
C GLY A 354 -8.79 -9.34 7.67
N GLY A 355 -9.23 -8.14 8.03
CA GLY A 355 -8.37 -6.98 8.29
C GLY A 355 -8.14 -6.10 7.07
N VAL A 356 -7.33 -5.05 7.24
CA VAL A 356 -7.06 -4.08 6.17
C VAL A 356 -6.01 -4.64 5.21
N ILE A 357 -6.31 -4.59 3.91
CA ILE A 357 -5.30 -4.76 2.85
C ILE A 357 -4.81 -3.37 2.45
N GLU A 358 -3.55 -3.06 2.78
CA GLU A 358 -2.86 -1.89 2.26
C GLU A 358 -2.23 -2.23 0.90
N LEU A 359 -2.75 -1.61 -0.16
CA LEU A 359 -2.36 -1.86 -1.53
C LEU A 359 -1.70 -0.61 -2.12
N LEU A 360 -0.44 -0.76 -2.55
CA LEU A 360 0.36 0.29 -3.16
C LEU A 360 0.28 0.19 -4.70
N PRO A 361 -0.36 1.14 -5.39
CA PRO A 361 -0.40 1.17 -6.84
C PRO A 361 0.96 1.60 -7.40
N LEU A 362 1.36 1.01 -8.52
CA LEU A 362 2.65 1.24 -9.16
C LEU A 362 2.40 1.66 -10.60
N HIS A 363 2.99 2.78 -11.03
CA HIS A 363 2.90 3.19 -12.42
C HIS A 363 3.69 2.24 -13.31
N GLN A 364 3.10 1.84 -14.44
CA GLN A 364 3.74 1.01 -15.45
C GLN A 364 3.58 1.65 -16.84
N ASP A 365 4.61 1.49 -17.66
CA ASP A 365 4.57 1.86 -19.07
C ASP A 365 3.98 0.68 -19.85
N HIS A 366 2.84 0.91 -20.51
CA HIS A 366 2.13 -0.05 -21.36
C HIS A 366 2.24 0.35 -22.86
N GLY A 367 3.35 0.98 -23.22
CA GLY A 367 3.69 1.39 -24.58
C GLY A 367 2.95 2.65 -25.02
N PHE A 368 1.72 2.50 -25.53
CA PHE A 368 0.90 3.62 -26.00
C PHE A 368 -0.02 4.19 -24.92
N SER A 369 -0.03 3.56 -23.74
CA SER A 369 -0.83 3.93 -22.58
C SER A 369 -0.05 3.62 -21.31
N HIS A 370 -0.68 3.85 -20.17
CA HIS A 370 -0.15 3.47 -18.87
C HIS A 370 -1.09 2.46 -18.21
N SER A 371 -0.51 1.60 -17.37
CA SER A 371 -1.26 0.66 -16.52
C SER A 371 -0.78 0.78 -15.07
N LEU A 372 -1.53 0.17 -14.16
CA LEU A 372 -1.14 0.05 -12.76
C LEU A 372 -0.74 -1.39 -12.42
N GLY A 373 0.44 -1.52 -11.81
CA GLY A 373 0.81 -2.68 -11.01
C GLY A 373 0.44 -2.44 -9.54
N PHE A 374 0.56 -3.47 -8.71
CA PHE A 374 0.13 -3.40 -7.32
C PHE A 374 1.10 -4.14 -6.39
N ARG A 375 1.38 -3.58 -5.22
CA ARG A 375 2.17 -4.21 -4.15
C ARG A 375 1.35 -4.29 -2.86
N VAL A 376 1.43 -5.43 -2.18
CA VAL A 376 0.89 -5.66 -0.82
C VAL A 376 1.98 -6.34 0.00
N GLY A 377 2.56 -5.62 0.96
CA GLY A 377 3.67 -6.14 1.78
C GLY A 377 4.83 -6.68 0.95
N GLY A 378 5.10 -7.99 1.07
CA GLY A 378 6.13 -8.72 0.31
C GLY A 378 5.67 -9.28 -1.04
N PHE A 379 4.44 -9.01 -1.47
CA PHE A 379 3.86 -9.46 -2.73
C PHE A 379 3.72 -8.31 -3.74
N ALA A 380 3.94 -8.58 -5.03
CA ALA A 380 3.57 -7.66 -6.10
C ALA A 380 3.00 -8.36 -7.34
N TYR A 381 2.14 -7.63 -8.06
CA TYR A 381 1.52 -8.01 -9.33
C TYR A 381 1.77 -6.92 -10.37
N SER A 382 2.36 -7.30 -11.50
CA SER A 382 2.69 -6.43 -12.62
C SER A 382 2.28 -7.10 -13.93
N ASN A 383 1.02 -6.98 -14.31
CA ASN A 383 0.55 -7.34 -15.65
C ASN A 383 0.68 -6.16 -16.61
N ASP A 384 0.66 -6.44 -17.92
CA ASP A 384 0.50 -5.41 -18.95
C ASP A 384 1.52 -4.26 -18.84
N LEU A 385 2.80 -4.58 -18.95
CA LEU A 385 3.88 -3.60 -18.93
C LEU A 385 4.95 -3.93 -19.95
N VAL A 386 5.35 -2.94 -20.74
CA VAL A 386 6.61 -2.97 -21.49
C VAL A 386 7.74 -2.38 -20.65
N GLY A 387 7.45 -1.47 -19.73
CA GLY A 387 8.45 -0.79 -18.91
C GLY A 387 7.89 -0.33 -17.57
N MET A 388 8.77 0.18 -16.73
CA MET A 388 8.38 0.68 -15.41
C MET A 388 9.32 1.83 -15.01
N PRO A 389 8.79 2.98 -14.54
CA PRO A 389 9.63 4.05 -14.03
C PRO A 389 10.43 3.59 -12.83
N GLU A 390 11.59 4.21 -12.62
CA GLU A 390 12.51 3.83 -11.55
C GLU A 390 11.90 3.98 -10.15
N ALA A 391 10.98 4.93 -9.95
CA ALA A 391 10.26 5.09 -8.69
C ALA A 391 9.38 3.87 -8.36
N SER A 392 8.57 3.41 -9.34
CA SER A 392 7.79 2.16 -9.22
C SER A 392 8.70 0.94 -9.05
N PHE A 393 9.82 0.90 -9.77
CA PHE A 393 10.77 -0.20 -9.70
C PHE A 393 11.43 -0.29 -8.31
N THR A 394 11.80 0.85 -7.73
CA THR A 394 12.36 0.94 -6.37
C THR A 394 11.35 0.45 -5.33
N ALA A 395 10.06 0.74 -5.54
CA ALA A 395 8.98 0.24 -4.71
C ALA A 395 8.75 -1.28 -4.83
N LEU A 396 9.50 -2.02 -5.64
CA LEU A 396 9.48 -3.49 -5.71
C LEU A 396 10.67 -4.16 -4.99
N VAL A 397 11.52 -3.41 -4.28
CA VAL A 397 12.63 -4.02 -3.52
C VAL A 397 12.09 -4.85 -2.35
N GLY A 398 12.70 -6.02 -2.14
CA GLY A 398 12.44 -6.89 -0.98
C GLY A 398 11.26 -7.84 -1.13
N LEU A 399 10.86 -8.18 -2.36
CA LEU A 399 9.72 -9.06 -2.60
C LEU A 399 9.98 -10.52 -2.20
N HIS A 400 8.96 -11.11 -1.58
CA HIS A 400 8.84 -12.55 -1.40
C HIS A 400 8.29 -13.19 -2.67
N LEU A 401 7.24 -12.60 -3.25
CA LEU A 401 6.59 -13.10 -4.45
C LEU A 401 6.35 -11.95 -5.44
N TRP A 402 6.75 -12.14 -6.69
CA TRP A 402 6.43 -11.22 -7.78
C TRP A 402 5.75 -11.97 -8.93
N ILE A 403 4.52 -11.59 -9.26
CA ILE A 403 3.86 -12.04 -10.49
C ILE A 403 4.06 -10.95 -11.56
N VAL A 404 4.69 -11.30 -12.68
CA VAL A 404 5.15 -10.32 -13.69
C VAL A 404 4.84 -10.76 -15.12
N ASP A 405 4.47 -9.81 -15.98
CA ASP A 405 4.24 -9.99 -17.42
C ASP A 405 5.45 -10.64 -18.10
N ALA A 406 5.18 -11.63 -18.95
CA ALA A 406 6.13 -12.17 -19.92
C ALA A 406 5.33 -12.70 -21.11
N LEU A 407 4.99 -11.79 -22.04
CA LEU A 407 4.07 -12.11 -23.13
C LEU A 407 4.59 -13.24 -24.02
N ARG A 408 5.82 -13.11 -24.51
CA ARG A 408 6.40 -14.02 -25.51
C ARG A 408 7.93 -13.94 -25.50
N GLU A 409 8.57 -14.73 -26.37
CA GLU A 409 10.03 -14.73 -26.54
C GLU A 409 10.55 -13.41 -27.12
N THR A 410 9.86 -12.87 -28.13
CA THR A 410 10.33 -11.72 -28.90
C THR A 410 9.79 -10.40 -28.38
N PRO A 411 10.54 -9.29 -28.50
CA PRO A 411 10.08 -7.96 -28.05
C PRO A 411 8.69 -7.59 -28.57
N HIS A 412 7.90 -6.93 -27.72
CA HIS A 412 6.56 -6.43 -28.04
C HIS A 412 6.46 -4.94 -27.67
N PRO A 413 5.72 -4.11 -28.42
CA PRO A 413 5.62 -2.66 -28.15
C PRO A 413 4.98 -2.32 -26.79
N THR A 414 4.08 -3.17 -26.30
CA THR A 414 3.30 -2.92 -25.07
C THR A 414 3.56 -3.93 -23.96
N HIS A 415 4.36 -4.98 -24.19
CA HIS A 415 4.58 -6.01 -23.19
C HIS A 415 6.05 -6.38 -23.06
N ALA A 416 6.43 -6.77 -21.84
CA ALA A 416 7.71 -7.38 -21.57
C ALA A 416 7.76 -8.74 -22.27
N HIS A 417 8.83 -8.96 -23.02
CA HIS A 417 9.18 -10.29 -23.51
C HIS A 417 9.98 -11.00 -22.42
N LEU A 418 10.09 -12.33 -22.51
CA LEU A 418 10.64 -13.16 -21.46
C LEU A 418 12.02 -12.69 -20.95
N GLU A 419 12.96 -12.40 -21.86
CA GLU A 419 14.30 -11.97 -21.48
C GLU A 419 14.28 -10.67 -20.66
N ARG A 420 13.40 -9.73 -21.01
CA ARG A 420 13.21 -8.48 -20.25
C ARG A 420 12.70 -8.77 -18.83
N SER A 421 11.68 -9.62 -18.69
CA SER A 421 11.14 -9.98 -17.38
C SER A 421 12.18 -10.69 -16.53
N LEU A 422 12.97 -11.61 -17.11
CA LEU A 422 14.08 -12.26 -16.43
C LEU A 422 15.16 -11.28 -16.00
N SER A 423 15.48 -10.27 -16.82
CA SER A 423 16.43 -9.22 -16.44
C SER A 423 15.97 -8.40 -15.23
N TRP A 424 14.67 -8.13 -15.13
CA TRP A 424 14.10 -7.44 -13.97
C TRP A 424 14.07 -8.33 -12.72
N ILE A 425 13.78 -9.61 -12.89
CA ILE A 425 13.83 -10.61 -11.80
C ILE A 425 15.26 -10.71 -11.27
N ASP A 426 16.27 -10.77 -12.14
CA ASP A 426 17.68 -10.79 -11.71
C ASP A 426 18.08 -9.50 -10.96
N ARG A 427 17.55 -8.35 -11.40
CA ARG A 427 17.75 -7.06 -10.73
C ARG A 427 17.11 -7.00 -9.35
N LEU A 428 15.85 -7.43 -9.20
CA LEU A 428 15.07 -7.30 -7.96
C LEU A 428 15.29 -8.46 -6.98
N LYS A 429 15.71 -9.62 -7.48
CA LYS A 429 15.93 -10.86 -6.72
C LYS A 429 14.77 -11.20 -5.76
N PRO A 430 13.51 -11.26 -6.24
CA PRO A 430 12.41 -11.75 -5.41
C PRO A 430 12.69 -13.18 -4.97
N ARG A 431 12.17 -13.61 -3.80
CA ARG A 431 12.36 -15.01 -3.36
C ARG A 431 11.74 -16.00 -4.35
N HIS A 432 10.62 -15.62 -4.96
CA HIS A 432 9.95 -16.37 -6.01
C HIS A 432 9.31 -15.42 -7.03
N ALA A 433 9.37 -15.78 -8.31
CA ALA A 433 8.69 -15.05 -9.37
C ALA A 433 7.80 -15.97 -10.22
N VAL A 434 6.65 -15.47 -10.64
CA VAL A 434 5.70 -16.19 -11.49
C VAL A 434 5.42 -15.35 -12.72
N LEU A 435 5.53 -15.95 -13.89
CA LEU A 435 5.26 -15.29 -15.16
C LEU A 435 3.76 -15.32 -15.47
N THR A 436 3.20 -14.20 -15.88
CA THR A 436 1.80 -14.06 -16.29
C THR A 436 1.67 -13.45 -17.68
N ASN A 437 0.44 -13.32 -18.16
CA ASN A 437 0.07 -12.69 -19.44
C ASN A 437 0.72 -13.38 -20.66
N MET A 438 0.90 -14.69 -20.56
CA MET A 438 1.67 -15.50 -21.51
C MET A 438 0.86 -15.84 -22.77
N HIS A 439 1.46 -15.54 -23.91
CA HIS A 439 0.93 -15.81 -25.25
C HIS A 439 0.98 -17.31 -25.62
N ILE A 440 0.34 -17.68 -26.73
CA ILE A 440 0.35 -19.02 -27.33
C ILE A 440 1.76 -19.52 -27.74
N ASP A 441 2.78 -18.68 -27.64
CA ASP A 441 4.17 -19.01 -28.01
C ASP A 441 4.92 -19.68 -26.85
N LEU A 442 4.39 -19.60 -25.64
CA LEU A 442 5.08 -20.01 -24.41
C LEU A 442 4.42 -21.27 -23.83
N ASP A 443 4.85 -22.46 -24.28
CA ASP A 443 4.43 -23.73 -23.69
C ASP A 443 4.89 -23.86 -22.23
N TYR A 444 4.01 -24.34 -21.34
CA TYR A 444 4.29 -24.43 -19.90
C TYR A 444 5.50 -25.30 -19.57
N GLN A 445 5.57 -26.53 -20.10
CA GLN A 445 6.64 -27.47 -19.74
C GLN A 445 7.96 -27.06 -20.36
N ALA A 446 7.95 -26.66 -21.64
CA ALA A 446 9.13 -26.17 -22.33
C ALA A 446 9.70 -24.90 -21.65
N LEU A 447 8.82 -23.97 -21.24
CA LEU A 447 9.23 -22.78 -20.50
C LEU A 447 9.76 -23.14 -19.10
N LYS A 448 9.04 -23.94 -18.31
CA LYS A 448 9.47 -24.33 -16.97
C LYS A 448 10.85 -25.01 -16.96
N ALA A 449 11.16 -25.82 -17.97
CA ALA A 449 12.43 -26.54 -18.08
C ALA A 449 13.67 -25.62 -18.24
N ARG A 450 13.49 -24.39 -18.72
CA ARG A 450 14.59 -23.43 -18.98
C ARG A 450 14.63 -22.24 -18.02
N LEU A 451 13.61 -22.08 -17.18
CA LEU A 451 13.56 -21.00 -16.20
C LEU A 451 14.49 -21.27 -15.02
N PRO A 452 15.05 -20.23 -14.37
CA PRO A 452 15.74 -20.39 -13.10
C PRO A 452 14.84 -21.04 -12.05
N ALA A 453 15.42 -21.75 -11.07
CA ALA A 453 14.65 -22.47 -10.06
C ALA A 453 13.69 -21.59 -9.23
N SER A 454 13.99 -20.29 -9.11
CA SER A 454 13.16 -19.30 -8.41
C SER A 454 12.06 -18.68 -9.29
N VAL A 455 11.91 -19.12 -10.54
CA VAL A 455 10.95 -18.58 -11.50
C VAL A 455 10.08 -19.70 -12.07
N GLU A 456 8.79 -19.43 -12.25
CA GLU A 456 7.91 -20.39 -12.92
C GLU A 456 6.84 -19.75 -13.80
N PRO A 457 6.33 -20.47 -14.81
CA PRO A 457 5.16 -20.02 -15.55
C PRO A 457 3.93 -20.12 -14.64
N GLY A 458 3.08 -19.10 -14.65
CA GLY A 458 1.77 -19.15 -14.03
C GLY A 458 0.83 -20.11 -14.76
N TYR A 459 -0.25 -20.49 -14.10
CA TYR A 459 -1.38 -21.21 -14.70
C TYR A 459 -2.66 -20.77 -14.01
N ASP A 460 -3.79 -20.90 -14.68
CA ASP A 460 -5.10 -20.54 -14.13
C ASP A 460 -5.36 -21.32 -12.82
N GLY A 461 -5.65 -20.59 -11.75
CA GLY A 461 -5.82 -21.15 -10.41
C GLY A 461 -4.52 -21.41 -9.64
N TRP A 462 -3.37 -20.94 -10.11
CA TRP A 462 -2.13 -20.95 -9.32
C TRP A 462 -2.33 -20.15 -8.02
N THR A 463 -1.86 -20.69 -6.89
CA THR A 463 -1.99 -20.05 -5.58
C THR A 463 -0.70 -20.05 -4.77
N ALA A 464 -0.53 -19.02 -3.94
CA ALA A 464 0.48 -18.98 -2.90
C ALA A 464 0.03 -18.11 -1.73
N ASP A 465 0.54 -18.44 -0.55
CA ASP A 465 0.34 -17.67 0.67
C ASP A 465 1.58 -16.84 0.98
N VAL A 466 1.38 -15.57 1.30
CA VAL A 466 2.42 -14.62 1.67
C VAL A 466 2.06 -14.05 3.05
N SER A 467 3.00 -14.07 3.98
CA SER A 467 2.82 -13.41 5.28
C SER A 467 2.85 -11.89 5.09
N VAL A 468 1.84 -11.22 5.64
CA VAL A 468 1.68 -9.76 5.61
C VAL A 468 1.49 -9.17 7.00
#